data_AF-A0A2D7MA34-F1
#
_entry.id   AF-A0A2D7MA34-F1
#
_cell.length_a   1.000
_cell.length_b   1.000
_cell.length_c   1.000
_cell.angle_alpha   90.00
_cell.angle_beta   90.00
_cell.angle_gamma   90.00
#
_symmetry.space_group_name_H-M   'P 1'
#
loop_
_entity.id
_entity.type
_entity.pdbx_description
1 polymer ?
#
loop_
_entity_poly.entity_id
_entity_poly.type
_entity_poly.pdbx_seq_one_letter_code
_entity_poly.pdbx_strand_id
1 'polypeptide(L)'
;MKKSLIVGLILLMMSCSKDSSSAFTPAEFDPTLEVFTDPFYDQVGPDAHPRDYWNLYKKDSRREGIEGLGQDWTTSIEWSTDNSVELSPDYAGYAIPCAYGTRTPPNVYVRISKDAWDNYSKVRRLILMYHEFGHAYNFYDHSEDVPNGQYPIMYPSLGVHLETTLKDFVEIKSQFFKGTFEGAQYLVCGAANAGFVRAKHTQCSH
;
A
#
# COMPACT_ATOMS: atom_id res chain seq x y z
N MET A 1 68.18 25.24 19.70
CA MET A 1 67.31 24.05 19.73
C MET A 1 66.22 24.26 20.78
N LYS A 2 64.95 24.38 20.34
CA LYS A 2 63.73 24.01 21.08
C LYS A 2 62.58 24.24 20.10
N LYS A 3 62.04 23.13 19.58
CA LYS A 3 61.00 23.10 18.55
C LYS A 3 59.65 23.29 19.26
N SER A 4 58.93 24.36 18.97
CA SER A 4 57.54 24.51 19.41
C SER A 4 56.66 23.66 18.50
N LEU A 5 56.05 22.62 19.08
CA LEU A 5 55.08 21.74 18.44
C LEU A 5 53.71 22.43 18.52
N ILE A 6 53.24 23.03 17.42
CA ILE A 6 51.85 23.51 17.33
C ILE A 6 51.00 22.31 16.93
N VAL A 7 50.26 21.76 17.89
CA VAL A 7 49.23 20.74 17.65
C VAL A 7 47.98 21.47 17.17
N GLY A 8 47.72 21.43 15.87
CA GLY A 8 46.48 21.90 15.27
C GLY A 8 45.37 20.87 15.50
N LEU A 9 44.38 21.22 16.32
CA LEU A 9 43.14 20.47 16.49
C LEU A 9 42.29 20.65 15.23
N ILE A 10 42.32 19.68 14.32
CA ILE A 10 41.41 19.62 13.17
C ILE A 10 40.07 19.09 13.67
N LEU A 11 39.08 19.97 13.83
CA LEU A 11 37.67 19.59 13.96
C LEU A 11 37.23 18.97 12.63
N LEU A 12 37.11 17.65 12.58
CA LEU A 12 36.35 16.95 11.54
C LEU A 12 34.86 17.20 11.82
N MET A 13 34.31 18.23 11.18
CA MET A 13 32.87 18.41 11.05
C MET A 13 32.35 17.28 10.14
N MET A 14 31.93 16.16 10.74
CA MET A 14 31.09 15.18 10.05
C MET A 14 29.74 15.84 9.77
N SER A 15 29.65 16.50 8.62
CA SER A 15 28.37 16.89 8.06
C SER A 15 27.70 15.61 7.56
N CYS A 16 26.71 15.11 8.30
CA CYS A 16 25.74 14.18 7.72
C CYS A 16 24.98 14.98 6.67
N SER A 17 25.36 14.84 5.39
CA SER A 17 24.48 15.22 4.30
C SER A 17 23.20 14.42 4.48
N LYS A 18 22.14 15.11 4.86
CA LYS A 18 20.78 14.60 4.79
C LYS A 18 20.56 14.33 3.31
N ASP A 19 20.50 13.06 2.92
CA ASP A 19 20.17 12.68 1.55
C ASP A 19 18.90 13.46 1.20
N SER A 20 19.05 14.37 0.23
CA SER A 20 17.94 15.15 -0.27
C SER A 20 16.92 14.13 -0.77
N SER A 21 15.78 14.06 -0.09
CA SER A 21 14.62 13.30 -0.55
C SER A 21 14.47 13.57 -2.04
N SER A 22 14.66 12.52 -2.84
CA SER A 22 14.43 12.58 -4.27
C SER A 22 13.01 13.11 -4.45
N ALA A 23 12.88 14.30 -5.02
CA ALA A 23 11.59 14.85 -5.36
C ALA A 23 10.92 13.83 -6.29
N PHE A 24 9.75 13.33 -5.89
CA PHE A 24 8.94 12.45 -6.70
C PHE A 24 8.69 13.11 -8.05
N THR A 25 9.39 12.66 -9.09
CA THR A 25 9.05 12.96 -10.48
C THR A 25 8.08 11.88 -10.93
N PRO A 26 6.81 12.22 -11.23
CA PRO A 26 5.90 11.26 -11.84
C PRO A 26 6.55 10.72 -13.12
N ALA A 27 6.66 9.39 -13.25
CA ALA A 27 7.07 8.79 -14.50
C ALA A 27 6.13 9.25 -15.62
N GLU A 28 6.71 9.67 -16.74
CA GLU A 28 6.00 10.04 -17.95
C GLU A 28 5.32 8.78 -18.52
N PHE A 29 4.01 8.83 -18.72
CA PHE A 29 3.20 7.72 -19.23
C PHE A 29 3.71 7.26 -20.61
N ASP A 30 4.13 6.00 -20.75
CA ASP A 30 4.48 5.39 -22.03
C ASP A 30 3.22 4.87 -22.76
N PRO A 31 2.82 5.47 -23.90
CA PRO A 31 1.64 5.08 -24.65
C PRO A 31 1.79 3.80 -25.50
N THR A 32 2.96 3.14 -25.50
CA THR A 32 3.27 1.99 -26.39
C THR A 32 3.09 0.61 -25.76
N LEU A 33 2.80 0.52 -24.46
CA LEU A 33 2.41 -0.73 -23.80
C LEU A 33 1.13 -1.29 -24.44
N GLU A 34 1.16 -2.55 -24.89
CA GLU A 34 -0.03 -3.28 -25.37
C GLU A 34 -1.21 -3.03 -24.42
N VAL A 35 -2.27 -2.39 -24.92
CA VAL A 35 -3.42 -1.99 -24.11
C VAL A 35 -4.29 -3.23 -23.86
N PHE A 36 -3.85 -4.10 -22.96
CA PHE A 36 -4.74 -5.08 -22.35
C PHE A 36 -5.93 -4.32 -21.75
N THR A 37 -7.13 -4.59 -22.26
CA THR A 37 -8.38 -4.05 -21.73
C THR A 37 -9.18 -5.18 -21.09
N ASP A 38 -9.76 -4.89 -19.92
CA ASP A 38 -10.79 -5.73 -19.31
C ASP A 38 -11.96 -4.80 -18.97
N PRO A 39 -13.09 -4.87 -19.72
CA PRO A 39 -14.24 -4.00 -19.54
C PRO A 39 -14.83 -4.03 -18.13
N PHE A 40 -14.53 -5.07 -17.35
CA PHE A 40 -14.90 -5.11 -15.94
C PHE A 40 -14.39 -3.89 -15.17
N TYR A 41 -13.17 -3.44 -15.44
CA TYR A 41 -12.59 -2.30 -14.73
C TYR A 41 -13.09 -0.95 -15.25
N ASP A 42 -13.84 -0.89 -16.35
CA ASP A 42 -14.42 0.36 -16.88
C ASP A 42 -15.57 0.91 -16.03
N GLN A 43 -15.98 0.15 -15.01
CA GLN A 43 -16.90 0.60 -13.97
C GLN A 43 -16.32 1.76 -13.12
N VAL A 44 -15.00 1.95 -13.12
CA VAL A 44 -14.33 3.08 -12.50
C VAL A 44 -13.53 3.86 -13.54
N GLY A 45 -13.76 5.18 -13.58
CA GLY A 45 -13.14 6.10 -14.52
C GLY A 45 -12.32 7.20 -13.85
N PRO A 46 -11.86 8.20 -14.63
CA PRO A 46 -11.09 9.32 -14.12
C PRO A 46 -11.77 10.09 -12.99
N ASP A 47 -13.10 10.21 -13.03
CA ASP A 47 -13.91 10.96 -12.05
C ASP A 47 -14.49 10.10 -10.92
N ALA A 48 -14.12 8.81 -10.86
CA ALA A 48 -14.64 7.91 -9.83
C ALA A 48 -14.20 8.36 -8.44
N HIS A 49 -15.09 8.20 -7.46
CA HIS A 49 -14.78 8.40 -6.06
C HIS A 49 -14.10 7.13 -5.50
N PRO A 50 -13.19 7.22 -4.50
CA PRO A 50 -12.58 6.07 -3.85
C PRO A 50 -13.59 5.01 -3.38
N ARG A 51 -14.77 5.46 -2.95
CA ARG A 51 -15.90 4.59 -2.57
C ARG A 51 -16.38 3.68 -3.70
N ASP A 52 -16.31 4.10 -4.96
CA ASP A 52 -16.75 3.29 -6.10
C ASP A 52 -15.88 2.04 -6.27
N TYR A 53 -14.60 2.13 -5.88
CA TYR A 53 -13.66 1.02 -5.92
C TYR A 53 -14.02 -0.07 -4.90
N TRP A 54 -14.73 0.25 -3.81
CA TRP A 54 -15.22 -0.78 -2.89
C TRP A 54 -16.29 -1.68 -3.54
N ASN A 55 -17.17 -1.08 -4.34
CA ASN A 55 -18.16 -1.84 -5.08
C ASN A 55 -17.52 -2.70 -6.18
N LEU A 56 -16.50 -2.16 -6.85
CA LEU A 56 -15.67 -2.91 -7.79
C LEU A 56 -14.97 -4.08 -7.09
N TYR A 57 -14.30 -3.83 -5.96
CA TYR A 57 -13.58 -4.82 -5.16
C TYR A 57 -14.46 -6.01 -4.76
N LYS A 58 -15.68 -5.75 -4.25
CA LYS A 58 -16.68 -6.80 -3.95
C LYS A 58 -17.13 -7.59 -5.17
N LYS A 59 -17.25 -6.93 -6.34
CA LYS A 59 -17.59 -7.63 -7.59
C LYS A 59 -16.42 -8.48 -8.09
N ASP A 60 -15.20 -8.01 -7.88
CA ASP A 60 -13.99 -8.66 -8.34
C ASP A 60 -13.66 -9.88 -7.49
N SER A 61 -13.89 -9.81 -6.18
CA SER A 61 -13.78 -10.96 -5.30
C SER A 61 -14.66 -12.12 -5.77
N ARG A 62 -15.87 -11.84 -6.26
CA ARG A 62 -16.77 -12.85 -6.84
C ARG A 62 -16.23 -13.44 -8.15
N ARG A 63 -15.54 -12.66 -8.99
CA ARG A 63 -14.83 -13.20 -10.17
C ARG A 63 -13.72 -14.17 -9.77
N GLU A 64 -13.15 -13.99 -8.59
CA GLU A 64 -12.19 -14.93 -7.98
C GLU A 64 -12.85 -16.06 -7.17
N GLY A 65 -14.18 -16.17 -7.18
CA GLY A 65 -14.92 -17.22 -6.46
C GLY A 65 -15.12 -16.97 -4.96
N ILE A 66 -14.89 -15.74 -4.48
CA ILE A 66 -15.11 -15.34 -3.09
C ILE A 66 -16.50 -14.71 -2.95
N GLU A 67 -17.43 -15.49 -2.43
CA GLU A 67 -18.81 -15.06 -2.14
C GLU A 67 -18.91 -14.32 -0.81
N GLY A 68 -19.91 -13.42 -0.70
CA GLY A 68 -20.25 -12.75 0.55
C GLY A 68 -19.27 -11.67 1.04
N LEU A 69 -18.21 -11.34 0.28
CA LEU A 69 -17.22 -10.35 0.67
C LEU A 69 -17.89 -9.01 1.04
N GLY A 70 -17.74 -8.59 2.29
CA GLY A 70 -18.15 -7.27 2.76
C GLY A 70 -19.65 -6.98 2.67
N GLN A 71 -20.53 -8.00 2.58
CA GLN A 71 -21.98 -7.81 2.43
C GLN A 71 -22.65 -7.08 3.61
N ASP A 72 -22.09 -7.24 4.81
CA ASP A 72 -22.62 -6.63 6.05
C ASP A 72 -21.65 -5.64 6.72
N TRP A 73 -20.65 -5.16 5.96
CA TRP A 73 -19.65 -4.25 6.50
C TRP A 73 -20.05 -2.80 6.27
N THR A 74 -19.99 -1.98 7.32
CA THR A 74 -20.13 -0.53 7.18
C THR A 74 -18.87 0.02 6.53
N THR A 75 -18.98 1.02 5.65
CA THR A 75 -17.82 1.61 5.00
C THR A 75 -17.74 3.11 5.22
N SER A 76 -16.58 3.57 5.68
CA SER A 76 -16.17 4.97 5.70
C SER A 76 -14.96 5.11 4.80
N ILE A 77 -15.21 5.43 3.52
CA ILE A 77 -14.20 5.60 2.49
C ILE A 77 -14.31 7.03 1.98
N GLU A 78 -13.30 7.84 2.29
CA GLU A 78 -13.35 9.30 2.20
C GLU A 78 -12.04 9.89 1.70
N TRP A 79 -12.09 11.14 1.23
CA TRP A 79 -10.89 11.94 1.02
C TRP A 79 -10.27 12.28 2.37
N SER A 80 -8.95 12.29 2.45
CA SER A 80 -8.28 12.92 3.58
C SER A 80 -8.54 14.43 3.53
N THR A 81 -9.15 14.97 4.57
CA THR A 81 -9.39 16.41 4.73
C THR A 81 -8.19 17.12 5.36
N ASP A 82 -7.23 16.37 5.89
CA ASP A 82 -6.07 16.89 6.57
C ASP A 82 -4.79 16.51 5.82
N ASN A 83 -3.94 17.52 5.59
CA ASN A 83 -2.50 17.34 5.38
C ASN A 83 -1.78 16.96 6.69
N SER A 84 -2.53 16.42 7.68
CA SER A 84 -1.98 16.03 8.96
C SER A 84 -1.09 14.80 8.78
N VAL A 85 0.00 14.81 9.53
CA VAL A 85 1.11 13.86 9.74
C VAL A 85 0.81 12.35 9.53
N GLU A 86 -0.44 11.89 9.56
CA GLU A 86 -0.85 10.49 9.29
C GLU A 86 -0.80 10.09 7.82
N LEU A 87 -0.78 11.05 6.90
CA LEU A 87 -0.36 10.84 5.53
C LEU A 87 0.84 11.76 5.30
N SER A 88 2.07 11.27 5.45
CA SER A 88 3.23 12.02 4.93
C SER A 88 2.99 12.27 3.42
N PRO A 89 3.69 13.23 2.78
CA PRO A 89 3.69 13.40 1.33
C PRO A 89 3.93 12.09 0.54
N ASP A 90 4.50 11.07 1.19
CA ASP A 90 4.78 9.74 0.65
C ASP A 90 3.63 8.73 0.81
N TYR A 91 2.53 9.07 1.51
CA TYR A 91 1.40 8.18 1.78
C TYR A 91 0.16 8.62 0.99
N ALA A 92 -0.23 7.82 0.00
CA ALA A 92 -1.39 8.09 -0.85
C ALA A 92 -2.72 7.62 -0.24
N GLY A 93 -2.67 6.78 0.79
CA GLY A 93 -3.82 6.19 1.46
C GLY A 93 -3.48 5.72 2.86
N TYR A 94 -4.52 5.47 3.65
CA TYR A 94 -4.43 4.89 4.98
C TYR A 94 -5.71 4.14 5.33
N ALA A 95 -5.57 3.00 6.00
CA ALA A 95 -6.65 2.18 6.52
C ALA A 95 -6.55 1.99 8.04
N ILE A 96 -7.69 1.83 8.73
CA ILE A 96 -7.75 1.47 10.15
C ILE A 96 -8.19 0.00 10.31
N PRO A 97 -7.24 -0.96 10.31
CA PRO A 97 -7.55 -2.37 10.48
C PRO A 97 -7.86 -2.74 11.95
N CYS A 98 -7.16 -2.12 12.90
CA CYS A 98 -7.31 -2.40 14.33
C CYS A 98 -7.62 -1.12 15.11
N ALA A 99 -8.86 -0.90 15.52
CA ALA A 99 -9.20 0.15 16.47
C ALA A 99 -8.94 -0.33 17.91
N TYR A 100 -8.14 0.41 18.66
CA TYR A 100 -7.87 0.17 20.09
C TYR A 100 -7.35 -1.25 20.41
N GLY A 101 -6.46 -1.78 19.57
CA GLY A 101 -5.91 -3.12 19.76
C GLY A 101 -6.91 -4.25 19.52
N THR A 102 -8.10 -3.96 19.00
CA THR A 102 -9.08 -4.98 18.60
C THR A 102 -9.41 -4.82 17.12
N ARG A 103 -9.87 -5.90 16.49
CA ARG A 103 -10.38 -5.83 15.13
C ARG A 103 -11.54 -4.85 15.11
N THR A 104 -11.49 -3.84 14.23
CA THR A 104 -12.61 -2.91 14.07
C THR A 104 -13.84 -3.74 13.66
N PRO A 105 -14.89 -3.86 14.49
CA PRO A 105 -16.09 -4.63 14.14
C PRO A 105 -16.71 -4.04 12.87
N PRO A 106 -17.46 -4.85 12.10
CA PRO A 106 -17.40 -4.97 10.64
C PRO A 106 -17.42 -3.63 9.90
N ASN A 107 -16.26 -3.00 9.82
CA ASN A 107 -16.10 -1.68 9.23
C ASN A 107 -14.87 -1.66 8.32
N VAL A 108 -15.04 -1.09 7.11
CA VAL A 108 -13.93 -0.69 6.25
C VAL A 108 -13.74 0.81 6.43
N TYR A 109 -12.60 1.19 6.98
CA TYR A 109 -12.21 2.58 7.16
C TYR A 109 -10.98 2.88 6.31
N VAL A 110 -11.14 3.75 5.30
CA VAL A 110 -10.06 4.12 4.38
C VAL A 110 -10.13 5.62 4.11
N ARG A 111 -8.97 6.28 4.15
CA ARG A 111 -8.78 7.66 3.71
C ARG A 111 -7.78 7.70 2.57
N ILE A 112 -8.06 8.51 1.55
CA ILE A 112 -7.22 8.66 0.37
C ILE A 112 -6.79 10.12 0.19
N SER A 113 -5.52 10.35 -0.13
CA SER A 113 -5.03 11.68 -0.52
C SER A 113 -5.61 12.08 -1.87
N LYS A 114 -6.34 13.20 -1.91
CA LYS A 114 -6.93 13.71 -3.15
C LYS A 114 -5.85 14.14 -4.15
N ASP A 115 -4.78 14.77 -3.68
CA ASP A 115 -3.68 15.21 -4.53
C ASP A 115 -2.96 14.01 -5.18
N ALA A 116 -2.73 12.93 -4.43
CA ALA A 116 -2.17 11.70 -4.99
C ALA A 116 -3.13 11.08 -6.02
N TRP A 117 -4.41 10.97 -5.67
CA TRP A 117 -5.45 10.39 -6.52
C TRP A 117 -5.53 11.05 -7.90
N ASP A 118 -5.61 12.38 -7.91
CA ASP A 118 -5.80 13.16 -9.13
C ASP A 118 -4.62 12.98 -10.10
N ASN A 119 -3.43 12.66 -9.59
CA ASN A 119 -2.22 12.40 -10.36
C ASN A 119 -1.99 10.93 -10.75
N TYR A 120 -2.82 9.99 -10.26
CA TYR A 120 -2.61 8.56 -10.50
C TYR A 120 -3.38 8.05 -11.72
N SER A 121 -2.72 7.14 -12.45
CA SER A 121 -3.38 6.36 -13.50
C SER A 121 -4.47 5.45 -12.91
N LYS A 122 -5.39 4.98 -13.74
CA LYS A 122 -6.44 4.01 -13.34
C LYS A 122 -5.85 2.78 -12.63
N VAL A 123 -4.75 2.24 -13.15
CA VAL A 123 -4.08 1.06 -12.56
C VAL A 123 -3.50 1.40 -11.19
N ARG A 124 -2.84 2.56 -11.04
CA ARG A 124 -2.30 2.98 -9.74
C ARG A 124 -3.41 3.23 -8.71
N ARG A 125 -4.57 3.75 -9.13
CA ARG A 125 -5.76 3.87 -8.27
C ARG A 125 -6.32 2.50 -7.87
N LEU A 126 -6.35 1.52 -8.79
CA LEU A 126 -6.75 0.15 -8.48
C LEU A 126 -5.83 -0.47 -7.42
N ILE A 127 -4.51 -0.38 -7.61
CA ILE A 127 -3.52 -0.90 -6.67
C ILE A 127 -3.67 -0.23 -5.31
N LEU A 128 -3.71 1.11 -5.27
CA LEU A 128 -3.90 1.87 -4.03
C LEU A 128 -5.15 1.41 -3.27
N MET A 129 -6.31 1.37 -3.94
CA MET A 129 -7.55 1.01 -3.25
C MET A 129 -7.52 -0.45 -2.77
N TYR A 130 -6.99 -1.37 -3.57
CA TYR A 130 -6.91 -2.78 -3.18
C TYR A 130 -5.91 -2.98 -2.03
N HIS A 131 -4.84 -2.19 -1.97
CA HIS A 131 -3.90 -2.17 -0.85
C HIS A 131 -4.61 -1.76 0.45
N GLU A 132 -5.31 -0.62 0.45
CA GLU A 132 -6.03 -0.14 1.63
C GLU A 132 -7.16 -1.09 2.05
N PHE A 133 -7.86 -1.70 1.09
CA PHE A 133 -8.84 -2.74 1.39
C PHE A 133 -8.20 -4.02 1.93
N GLY A 134 -6.98 -4.35 1.47
CA GLY A 134 -6.18 -5.44 2.01
C GLY A 134 -5.90 -5.26 3.49
N HIS A 135 -5.52 -4.06 3.91
CA HIS A 135 -5.43 -3.70 5.32
C HIS A 135 -6.81 -3.79 6.01
N ALA A 136 -7.80 -3.03 5.54
CA ALA A 136 -9.06 -2.83 6.23
C ALA A 136 -9.93 -4.10 6.34
N TYR A 137 -9.90 -4.96 5.31
CA TYR A 137 -10.79 -6.12 5.20
C TYR A 137 -10.07 -7.46 5.28
N ASN A 138 -8.92 -7.61 4.62
CA ASN A 138 -8.18 -8.88 4.63
C ASN A 138 -7.21 -9.00 5.81
N PHE A 139 -6.96 -7.90 6.53
CA PHE A 139 -5.96 -7.82 7.60
C PHE A 139 -4.57 -8.18 7.11
N TYR A 140 -4.26 -7.88 5.85
CA TYR A 140 -2.89 -7.96 5.38
C TYR A 140 -2.06 -6.86 6.02
N ASP A 141 -0.83 -7.20 6.43
CA ASP A 141 0.21 -6.20 6.69
C ASP A 141 0.96 -5.95 5.37
N HIS A 142 1.84 -4.96 5.34
CA HIS A 142 2.74 -4.76 4.21
C HIS A 142 3.53 -6.05 3.93
N SER A 143 3.71 -6.36 2.65
CA SER A 143 4.56 -7.48 2.28
C SER A 143 6.02 -7.17 2.58
N GLU A 144 6.84 -8.21 2.80
CA GLU A 144 8.31 -8.06 2.81
C GLU A 144 8.85 -7.65 1.44
N ASP A 145 10.13 -7.28 1.40
CA ASP A 145 10.85 -7.03 0.15
C ASP A 145 10.86 -8.27 -0.74
N VAL A 146 10.58 -8.04 -2.02
CA VAL A 146 10.36 -9.07 -3.03
C VAL A 146 11.53 -9.08 -4.01
N PRO A 147 12.41 -10.09 -3.99
CA PRO A 147 13.65 -10.07 -4.76
C PRO A 147 13.46 -10.18 -6.28
N ASN A 148 12.30 -10.66 -6.74
CA ASN A 148 12.10 -11.16 -8.10
C ASN A 148 11.27 -10.26 -9.03
N GLY A 149 11.05 -9.00 -8.65
CA GLY A 149 10.65 -7.94 -9.60
C GLY A 149 9.15 -7.80 -9.92
N GLN A 150 8.27 -8.69 -9.43
CA GLN A 150 6.82 -8.45 -9.44
C GLN A 150 6.34 -8.17 -8.01
N TYR A 151 6.14 -6.89 -7.69
CA TYR A 151 5.68 -6.47 -6.39
C TYR A 151 4.19 -6.80 -6.19
N PRO A 152 3.78 -7.38 -5.05
CA PRO A 152 2.39 -7.62 -4.75
C PRO A 152 1.68 -6.31 -4.42
N ILE A 153 0.35 -6.34 -4.46
CA ILE A 153 -0.48 -5.17 -4.10
C ILE A 153 -0.13 -4.63 -2.71
N MET A 154 0.24 -5.50 -1.75
CA MET A 154 0.58 -5.12 -0.38
C MET A 154 2.01 -4.58 -0.19
N TYR A 155 2.79 -4.39 -1.26
CA TYR A 155 4.11 -3.77 -1.13
C TYR A 155 3.95 -2.29 -0.70
N PRO A 156 4.71 -1.80 0.30
CA PRO A 156 4.46 -0.51 0.96
C PRO A 156 4.75 0.73 0.09
N SER A 157 5.36 0.56 -1.09
CA SER A 157 5.68 1.67 -1.97
C SER A 157 4.90 1.57 -3.26
N LEU A 158 3.94 2.48 -3.48
CA LEU A 158 3.23 2.57 -4.75
C LEU A 158 4.15 3.02 -5.91
N GLY A 159 5.34 3.56 -5.62
CA GLY A 159 6.33 3.98 -6.62
C GLY A 159 6.89 2.81 -7.44
N VAL A 160 6.87 1.58 -6.92
CA VAL A 160 7.30 0.40 -7.69
C VAL A 160 6.30 0.01 -8.79
N HIS A 161 5.09 0.59 -8.74
CA HIS A 161 3.99 0.28 -9.65
C HIS A 161 3.79 1.32 -10.76
N LEU A 162 4.81 2.14 -11.04
CA LEU A 162 4.73 3.17 -12.09
C LEU A 162 4.47 2.56 -13.48
N GLU A 163 5.13 1.46 -13.78
CA GLU A 163 5.02 0.74 -15.07
C GLU A 163 4.07 -0.46 -15.02
N THR A 164 3.33 -0.66 -13.93
CA THR A 164 2.39 -1.79 -13.81
C THR A 164 1.23 -1.61 -14.79
N THR A 165 1.05 -2.58 -15.68
CA THR A 165 -0.07 -2.60 -16.63
C THR A 165 -1.36 -3.14 -16.00
N LEU A 166 -2.49 -3.00 -16.70
CA LEU A 166 -3.74 -3.62 -16.25
C LEU A 166 -3.64 -5.16 -16.26
N LYS A 167 -2.86 -5.75 -17.17
CA LYS A 167 -2.61 -7.19 -17.21
C LYS A 167 -1.86 -7.64 -15.95
N ASP A 168 -0.80 -6.93 -15.60
CA ASP A 168 -0.01 -7.21 -14.41
C ASP A 168 -0.87 -7.08 -13.15
N PHE A 169 -1.70 -6.03 -13.08
CA PHE A 169 -2.66 -5.85 -12.00
C PHE A 169 -3.59 -7.07 -11.85
N VAL A 170 -4.19 -7.55 -12.95
CA VAL A 170 -5.08 -8.74 -12.91
C VAL A 170 -4.37 -9.96 -12.34
N GLU A 171 -3.11 -10.16 -12.70
CA GLU A 171 -2.29 -11.27 -12.20
C GLU A 171 -2.01 -11.17 -10.69
N ILE A 172 -1.42 -10.05 -10.24
CA ILE A 172 -1.08 -9.87 -8.82
C ILE A 172 -2.32 -9.79 -7.94
N LYS A 173 -3.44 -9.30 -8.47
CA LYS A 173 -4.73 -9.24 -7.79
C LYS A 173 -5.30 -10.63 -7.51
N SER A 174 -5.17 -11.58 -8.45
CA SER A 174 -5.64 -12.94 -8.20
C SER A 174 -4.87 -13.58 -7.04
N GLN A 175 -3.55 -13.35 -6.95
CA GLN A 175 -2.73 -13.79 -5.82
C GLN A 175 -3.11 -13.08 -4.51
N PHE A 176 -3.38 -11.78 -4.57
CA PHE A 176 -3.86 -10.97 -3.44
C PHE A 176 -5.15 -11.55 -2.84
N PHE A 177 -6.18 -11.82 -3.66
CA PHE A 177 -7.45 -12.36 -3.14
C PHE A 177 -7.29 -13.75 -2.54
N LYS A 178 -6.35 -14.54 -3.04
CA LYS A 178 -6.03 -15.88 -2.53
C LYS A 178 -5.11 -15.85 -1.30
N GLY A 179 -4.53 -14.68 -0.96
CA GLY A 179 -3.51 -14.56 0.09
C GLY A 179 -2.22 -15.33 -0.20
N THR A 180 -1.92 -15.59 -1.48
CA THR A 180 -0.77 -16.40 -1.92
C THR A 180 0.36 -15.57 -2.52
N PHE A 181 0.35 -14.26 -2.31
CA PHE A 181 1.37 -13.36 -2.84
C PHE A 181 2.68 -13.49 -2.04
N GLU A 182 3.80 -13.21 -2.70
CA GLU A 182 5.12 -13.30 -2.07
C GLU A 182 5.24 -12.28 -0.93
N GLY A 183 5.84 -12.71 0.19
CA GLY A 183 6.00 -11.87 1.36
C GLY A 183 4.70 -11.58 2.12
N ALA A 184 3.62 -12.34 1.90
CA ALA A 184 2.35 -12.12 2.60
C ALA A 184 2.47 -12.13 4.12
N GLN A 185 2.02 -11.03 4.73
CA GLN A 185 1.96 -10.84 6.19
C GLN A 185 0.55 -10.47 6.61
N TYR A 186 0.25 -10.66 7.90
CA TYR A 186 -1.07 -10.43 8.46
C TYR A 186 -0.98 -9.62 9.76
N LEU A 187 -1.87 -8.64 9.88
CA LEU A 187 -2.02 -7.82 11.07
C LEU A 187 -2.66 -8.62 12.20
N VAL A 188 -2.09 -8.50 13.39
CA VAL A 188 -2.60 -9.11 14.62
C VAL A 188 -3.18 -8.03 15.53
N CYS A 189 -4.51 -7.93 15.59
CA CYS A 189 -5.18 -7.07 16.56
C CYS A 189 -5.22 -7.79 17.92
N GLY A 190 -4.58 -7.25 18.96
CA GLY A 190 -4.73 -7.76 20.34
C GLY A 190 -3.43 -7.89 21.15
N ALA A 191 -2.26 -7.66 20.54
CA ALA A 191 -1.03 -7.61 21.32
C ALA A 191 -0.88 -6.23 21.95
N ALA A 192 -0.66 -6.17 23.26
CA ALA A 192 -0.30 -4.96 24.00
C ALA A 192 1.04 -4.32 23.54
N ASN A 193 1.63 -4.81 22.46
CA ASN A 193 2.70 -4.19 21.70
C ASN A 193 2.38 -4.39 20.21
N ALA A 194 2.07 -3.32 19.50
CA ALA A 194 1.86 -3.29 18.05
C ALA A 194 3.20 -3.44 17.30
N GLY A 195 3.88 -4.55 17.49
CA GLY A 195 5.19 -4.83 16.90
C GLY A 195 5.41 -6.32 16.70
N PHE A 196 5.45 -6.70 15.42
CA PHE A 196 6.08 -7.90 14.88
C PHE A 196 5.70 -9.25 15.52
N VAL A 197 4.71 -9.92 14.94
CA VAL A 197 4.70 -11.39 14.93
C VAL A 197 5.02 -11.83 13.51
N ARG A 198 6.31 -12.08 13.23
CA ARG A 198 6.71 -12.78 12.00
C ARG A 198 6.07 -14.15 12.01
N ALA A 199 5.38 -14.50 10.93
CA ALA A 199 4.84 -15.81 10.69
C ALA A 199 5.95 -16.87 10.55
N LYS A 200 6.46 -17.36 11.68
CA LYS A 200 7.12 -18.66 11.80
C LYS A 200 6.76 -19.26 13.15
N HIS A 201 5.66 -20.02 13.16
CA HIS A 201 5.38 -21.19 14.01
C HIS A 201 3.87 -21.31 14.27
N THR A 202 3.17 -21.88 13.28
CA THR A 202 1.97 -22.69 13.55
C THR A 202 2.25 -24.08 13.00
N GLN A 203 3.09 -24.83 13.72
CA GLN A 203 2.99 -26.28 13.67
C GLN A 203 1.74 -26.66 14.44
N CYS A 204 0.80 -27.28 13.75
CA CYS A 204 -0.30 -28.01 14.34
C CYS A 204 0.25 -29.00 15.37
N SER A 205 -0.44 -29.13 16.50
CA SER A 205 -0.36 -30.30 17.36
C SER A 205 -1.75 -30.57 17.94
N HIS A 206 -2.05 -31.87 17.97
CA HIS A 206 -3.33 -32.55 18.16
C HIS A 206 -4.26 -32.04 19.26
#